data_AF-X0ZZT1-F1
#
_entry.id   AF-X0ZZT1-F1
#
_cell.length_a   1.000
_cell.length_b   1.000
_cell.length_c   1.000
_cell.angle_alpha   90.00
_cell.angle_beta   90.00
_cell.angle_gamma   90.00
#
_symmetry.space_group_name_H-M   'P 1'
#
loop_
_entity.id
_entity.type
_entity.pdbx_description
1 polymer ?
#
loop_
_entity_poly.entity_id
_entity_poly.type
_entity_poly.pdbx_seq_one_letter_code
_entity_poly.pdbx_strand_id
1 'polypeptide(L)' 'SEDLQVSANLIKKIPQGKVVISESGIKSFADVKYLQRLGVTAVLIGEAFMCSEDIGAKVRELMHGKD' A
#
# COMPACT_ATOMS: atom_id res chain seq x y z
N SER A 1 -12.14 5.07 -8.47
CA SER A 1 -11.57 6.05 -7.52
C SER A 1 -10.35 5.50 -6.81
N GLU A 2 -9.56 4.63 -7.46
CA GLU A 2 -8.36 4.02 -6.87
C GLU A 2 -7.15 4.52 -7.64
N ASP A 3 -6.58 5.63 -7.18
CA ASP A 3 -5.42 6.24 -7.81
C ASP A 3 -4.35 6.58 -6.77
N LEU A 4 -3.22 5.86 -6.80
CA LEU A 4 -2.09 6.09 -5.90
C LEU A 4 -1.42 7.46 -6.11
N GLN A 5 -1.72 8.17 -7.21
CA GLN A 5 -1.30 9.56 -7.41
C GLN A 5 -1.91 10.50 -6.38
N VAL A 6 -3.09 10.18 -5.83
CA VAL A 6 -3.67 10.96 -4.73
C VAL A 6 -2.75 10.93 -3.51
N SER A 7 -2.29 9.76 -3.10
CA SER A 7 -1.31 9.60 -2.01
C SER A 7 0.00 10.34 -2.32
N ALA A 8 0.50 10.25 -3.56
CA ALA A 8 1.72 10.95 -3.99
C ALA A 8 1.62 12.48 -3.92
N ASN A 9 0.42 13.03 -4.14
CA ASN A 9 0.19 14.48 -4.06
C ASN A 9 -0.04 14.95 -2.62
N LEU A 10 -0.73 14.16 -1.80
CA LEU A 10 -1.05 14.52 -0.42
C LEU A 10 0.14 14.41 0.52
N ILE A 11 1.04 13.43 0.31
CA ILE A 11 2.17 13.20 1.21
C ILE A 11 3.09 14.42 1.33
N LYS A 12 3.21 15.21 0.26
CA LYS A 12 3.99 16.46 0.21
C LYS A 12 3.46 17.54 1.16
N LYS A 13 2.21 17.42 1.62
CA LYS A 13 1.53 18.36 2.52
C LYS A 13 1.55 17.89 3.98
N ILE A 14 2.02 16.68 4.25
CA ILE A 14 2.03 16.12 5.60
C ILE A 14 3.24 16.67 6.36
N PRO A 15 3.07 17.24 7.57
CA PRO A 15 4.18 17.67 8.39
C PRO A 15 5.14 16.52 8.73
N GLN A 16 6.42 16.83 8.95
CA GLN A 16 7.39 15.83 9.39
C GLN A 16 7.00 15.21 10.75
N GLY A 17 7.44 13.97 10.96
CA GLY A 17 7.21 13.23 12.21
C GLY A 17 5.81 12.63 12.36
N LYS A 18 5.00 12.60 11.30
CA LYS A 18 3.70 11.92 11.29
C LYS A 18 3.84 10.50 10.75
N VAL A 19 3.09 9.57 11.35
CA VAL A 19 2.89 8.23 10.77
C VAL A 19 1.90 8.36 9.63
N VAL A 20 2.30 7.94 8.43
CA VAL A 20 1.47 8.04 7.23
C VAL A 20 1.01 6.64 6.84
N ILE A 21 -0.30 6.44 6.80
CA ILE A 21 -0.93 5.19 6.37
C ILE A 21 -1.64 5.45 5.05
N SER A 22 -1.31 4.69 4.00
CA SER A 22 -2.08 4.72 2.75
C SER A 22 -3.11 3.60 2.77
N GLU A 23 -4.35 3.95 2.43
CA GLU A 23 -5.47 3.05 2.36
C GLU A 23 -6.00 3.00 0.92
N SER A 24 -6.51 1.84 0.52
CA SER A 24 -7.13 1.58 -0.81
C SER A 24 -6.16 1.57 -2.01
N GLY A 25 -6.56 0.91 -3.10
CA GLY A 25 -5.81 0.87 -4.36
C GLY A 25 -4.49 0.08 -4.34
N ILE A 26 -4.20 -0.67 -3.28
CA ILE A 26 -2.99 -1.50 -3.15
C ILE A 26 -3.32 -2.94 -3.57
N LYS A 27 -2.75 -3.39 -4.69
CA LYS A 27 -3.08 -4.70 -5.28
C LYS A 27 -1.85 -5.57 -5.52
N SER A 28 -0.66 -4.97 -5.47
CA SER A 28 0.60 -5.65 -5.78
C SER A 28 1.74 -5.20 -4.86
N PHE A 29 2.80 -5.99 -4.82
CA PHE A 29 4.07 -5.61 -4.18
C PHE A 29 4.67 -4.32 -4.79
N ALA A 30 4.45 -4.09 -6.08
CA ALA A 30 4.91 -2.87 -6.75
C ALA A 30 4.22 -1.62 -6.19
N ASP A 31 2.92 -1.70 -5.88
CA ASP A 31 2.17 -0.61 -5.24
C ASP A 31 2.72 -0.31 -3.85
N VAL A 32 2.99 -1.36 -3.06
CA VAL A 32 3.60 -1.24 -1.73
C VAL A 32 4.97 -0.57 -1.82
N LYS A 33 5.81 -0.98 -2.79
CA LYS A 33 7.13 -0.37 -3.02
C LYS A 33 7.04 1.08 -3.49
N TYR A 34 6.07 1.39 -4.34
CA TYR A 34 5.81 2.75 -4.78
C TYR A 34 5.45 3.66 -3.60
N LEU A 35 4.49 3.24 -2.77
CA LEU A 35 4.08 3.99 -1.57
C LEU A 35 5.23 4.11 -0.55
N GLN A 36 6.01 3.04 -0.36
CA GLN A 36 7.20 3.08 0.49
C GLN A 36 8.20 4.15 0.03
N ARG A 37 8.46 4.26 -1.28
CA ARG A 37 9.35 5.27 -1.86
C ARG A 37 8.83 6.71 -1.69
N LEU A 38 7.51 6.89 -1.57
CA LEU A 38 6.90 8.18 -1.29
C LEU A 38 7.02 8.61 0.17
N GLY A 39 7.42 7.70 1.07
CA GLY A 39 7.53 7.97 2.51
C GLY A 39 6.32 7.51 3.32
N VAL A 40 5.42 6.70 2.74
CA VAL A 40 4.34 6.06 3.48
C VAL A 40 4.94 5.06 4.48
N THR A 41 4.46 5.11 5.73
CA THR A 41 4.94 4.26 6.82
C THR A 41 4.31 2.88 6.80
N ALA A 42 3.02 2.81 6.49
CA ALA A 42 2.27 1.56 6.45
C ALA A 42 1.12 1.60 5.44
N VAL A 43 0.59 0.43 5.10
CA VAL A 43 -0.56 0.26 4.20
C VAL A 43 -1.69 -0.48 4.91
N LEU A 44 -2.93 -0.09 4.61
CA LEU A 44 -4.13 -0.82 5.03
C LEU A 44 -4.77 -1.45 3.80
N ILE A 45 -4.89 -2.77 3.81
CA ILE A 45 -5.35 -3.58 2.68
C ILE A 45 -6.48 -4.48 3.17
N GLY A 46 -7.66 -4.38 2.56
CA GLY A 46 -8.83 -5.18 2.90
C GLY A 46 -9.26 -6.06 1.74
N GLU A 47 -9.85 -5.47 0.70
CA GLU A 47 -10.44 -6.17 -0.45
C GLU A 47 -9.50 -7.19 -1.09
N ALA A 48 -8.23 -6.83 -1.33
CA ALA A 48 -7.26 -7.75 -1.94
C ALA A 48 -7.01 -9.02 -1.10
N PHE A 49 -7.15 -8.93 0.23
CA PHE A 49 -7.09 -10.10 1.10
C PHE A 49 -8.41 -10.87 1.13
N MET A 50 -9.54 -10.17 1.25
CA MET A 50 -10.86 -10.79 1.36
C MET A 50 -11.28 -11.53 0.08
N CYS A 51 -10.79 -11.10 -1.08
CA CYS A 51 -11.04 -11.76 -2.36
C CYS A 51 -10.02 -12.88 -2.68
N SER A 52 -9.04 -13.14 -1.82
CA SER A 52 -8.01 -14.16 -2.06
C SER A 52 -8.46 -15.53 -1.53
N GLU A 53 -8.23 -16.60 -2.29
CA GLU A 53 -8.47 -17.97 -1.84
C GLU A 53 -7.51 -18.39 -0.71
N ASP A 54 -6.27 -17.88 -0.74
CA ASP A 54 -5.28 -18.01 0.34
C ASP A 54 -4.83 -16.62 0.78
N ILE A 55 -5.32 -16.18 1.94
CA ILE A 55 -4.96 -14.89 2.54
C ILE A 55 -3.47 -14.85 2.89
N GLY A 56 -2.93 -15.95 3.43
CA GLY A 56 -1.53 -16.01 3.84
C GLY A 56 -0.57 -15.89 2.65
N ALA A 57 -0.90 -16.56 1.55
CA ALA A 57 -0.15 -16.42 0.29
C ALA A 57 -0.22 -14.98 -0.24
N LYS A 58 -1.40 -14.36 -0.22
CA LYS A 58 -1.55 -12.96 -0.67
C LYS A 58 -0.78 -11.98 0.21
N VAL A 59 -0.76 -12.17 1.54
CA VAL A 59 0.06 -11.37 2.44
C VAL A 59 1.55 -11.51 2.09
N ARG A 60 2.05 -12.74 1.89
CA ARG A 60 3.45 -12.97 1.49
C ARG A 60 3.77 -12.30 0.16
N GLU A 61 2.90 -12.44 -0.84
CA GLU A 61 3.01 -11.79 -2.15
C GLU A 61 3.14 -10.26 -2.01
N LEU A 62 2.25 -9.62 -1.24
CA LEU A 62 2.24 -8.17 -1.09
C LEU A 62 3.38 -7.63 -0.22
N MET A 63 3.95 -8.45 0.66
CA MET A 63 5.04 -8.03 1.55
C MET A 63 6.43 -8.34 1.00
N HIS A 64 6.58 -9.39 0.20
CA HIS A 64 7.88 -9.89 -0.26
C HIS A 64 8.01 -9.99 -1.79
N GLY A 65 6.92 -9.84 -2.54
CA GLY A 65 6.88 -10.12 -3.98
C GLY A 65 6.52 -11.59 -4.27
N LYS A 66 6.39 -11.92 -5.55
CA LYS A 66 6.39 -13.33 -6.00
C LYS A 66 7.82 -13.70 -6.35
N ASP A 67 8.22 -14.92 -5.98
CA ASP A 67 9.42 -15.56 -6.53
C ASP A 67 9.30 -15.73 -8.06
#